data_AF-A0A536PUH9-F1
#
_entry.id   AF-A0A536PUH9-F1
#
_cell.length_a   1.000
_cell.length_b   1.000
_cell.length_c   1.000
_cell.angle_alpha   90.00
_cell.angle_beta   90.00
_cell.angle_gamma   90.00
#
_symmetry.space_group_name_H-M   'P 1'
#
loop_
_entity.id
_entity.type
_entity.pdbx_description
1 polymer ?
#
loop_
_entity_poly.entity_id
_entity_poly.type
_entity_poly.pdbx_seq_one_letter_code
_entity_poly.pdbx_strand_id
1 'polypeptide(L)'
;MTGRDVLEMQLAGSFNMLRERLDMLSDAEWTARAIPGTNLPGFTLWHAARTIDWGIHCAIQGVPEIADRPEWRDLGAAEFAYGAGITAQEADQVAQSVSRHQVRGYLDAVQAAALAWLKARRDGD
;
A
#
# COMPACT_ATOMS: atom_id res chain seq x y z
N MET A 1 2.27 21.60 -18.62
CA MET A 1 2.13 20.28 -17.98
C MET A 1 3.15 19.36 -18.63
N THR A 2 4.18 18.98 -17.87
CA THR A 2 5.24 18.05 -18.28
C THR A 2 4.79 16.60 -18.07
N GLY A 3 5.53 15.62 -18.60
CA GLY A 3 5.26 14.21 -18.32
C GLY A 3 5.34 13.89 -16.82
N ARG A 4 6.32 14.49 -16.13
CA ARG A 4 6.44 14.41 -14.67
C ARG A 4 5.20 14.95 -13.94
N ASP A 5 4.64 16.08 -14.39
CA ASP A 5 3.44 16.65 -13.75
C ASP A 5 2.24 15.68 -13.86
N VAL A 6 2.11 14.97 -14.99
CA VAL A 6 1.07 13.95 -15.18
C VAL A 6 1.30 12.76 -14.26
N LEU A 7 2.54 12.26 -14.16
CA LEU A 7 2.88 11.15 -13.27
C LEU A 7 2.65 11.52 -11.80
N GLU A 8 2.99 12.74 -11.40
CA GLU A 8 2.74 13.22 -10.03
C GLU A 8 1.24 13.25 -9.73
N MET A 9 0.43 13.79 -10.65
CA MET A 9 -1.02 13.82 -10.53
C MET A 9 -1.61 12.41 -10.43
N GLN A 10 -1.18 11.48 -11.30
CA GLN A 10 -1.67 10.11 -11.31
C GLN A 10 -1.31 9.37 -10.02
N LEU A 11 -0.04 9.46 -9.60
CA LEU A 11 0.43 8.81 -8.40
C LEU A 11 -0.26 9.35 -7.14
N ALA A 12 -0.38 10.68 -7.01
CA ALA A 12 -1.14 11.29 -5.93
C ALA A 12 -2.61 10.86 -5.94
N GLY A 13 -3.20 10.73 -7.13
CA GLY A 13 -4.56 10.20 -7.32
C GLY A 13 -4.71 8.78 -6.78
N SER A 14 -3.76 7.88 -7.07
CA SER A 14 -3.78 6.50 -6.55
C SER A 14 -3.75 6.45 -5.02
N PHE A 15 -2.92 7.27 -4.37
CA PHE A 15 -2.90 7.38 -2.91
C PHE A 15 -4.21 7.93 -2.35
N ASN A 16 -4.78 8.96 -2.98
CA ASN A 16 -6.05 9.55 -2.55
C ASN A 16 -7.19 8.54 -2.62
N MET A 17 -7.27 7.74 -3.70
CA MET A 17 -8.27 6.69 -3.84
C MET A 17 -8.17 5.65 -2.71
N LEU A 18 -6.96 5.21 -2.36
CA LEU A 18 -6.77 4.27 -1.25
C LEU A 18 -7.10 4.89 0.10
N ARG A 19 -6.70 6.16 0.32
CA ARG A 19 -7.06 6.92 1.52
C ARG A 19 -8.57 6.99 1.70
N GLU A 20 -9.30 7.41 0.68
CA GLU A 20 -10.77 7.52 0.75
C GLU A 20 -11.43 6.19 1.11
N ARG A 21 -10.95 5.08 0.54
CA ARG A 21 -11.46 3.75 0.89
C ARG A 21 -11.13 3.36 2.32
N LEU A 22 -9.90 3.63 2.77
CA LEU A 22 -9.51 3.41 4.15
C LEU A 22 -10.34 4.27 5.11
N ASP A 23 -10.67 5.50 4.76
CA ASP A 23 -11.43 6.41 5.64
C ASP A 23 -12.93 6.05 5.69
N MET A 24 -13.50 5.52 4.60
CA MET A 24 -14.91 5.13 4.53
C MET A 24 -15.22 3.77 5.18
N LEU A 25 -14.28 2.83 5.19
CA LEU A 25 -14.51 1.53 5.83
C LEU A 25 -14.56 1.66 7.35
N SER A 26 -15.53 0.98 7.96
CA SER A 26 -15.52 0.72 9.41
C SER A 26 -14.57 -0.44 9.76
N ASP A 27 -14.20 -0.53 11.04
CA ASP A 27 -13.37 -1.62 11.53
C ASP A 27 -14.10 -2.97 11.49
N ALA A 28 -15.44 -2.97 11.54
CA ALA A 28 -16.23 -4.18 11.34
C ALA A 28 -16.18 -4.66 9.88
N GLU A 29 -16.25 -3.74 8.92
CA GLU A 29 -16.16 -4.05 7.49
C GLU A 29 -14.76 -4.48 7.07
N TRP A 30 -13.72 -4.01 7.76
CA TRP A 30 -12.32 -4.36 7.51
C TRP A 30 -12.09 -5.87 7.39
N THR A 31 -12.73 -6.64 8.27
CA THR A 31 -12.66 -8.11 8.32
C THR A 31 -13.93 -8.81 7.85
N ALA A 32 -14.90 -8.08 7.29
CA ALA A 32 -16.14 -8.66 6.80
C ALA A 32 -16.00 -9.11 5.34
N ARG A 33 -16.46 -10.34 5.06
CA ARG A 33 -16.52 -10.88 3.70
C ARG A 33 -17.93 -10.77 3.14
N ALA A 34 -18.15 -9.83 2.22
CA ALA A 34 -19.46 -9.64 1.60
C ALA A 34 -19.81 -10.74 0.58
N ILE A 35 -18.81 -11.22 -0.18
CA ILE A 35 -18.99 -12.23 -1.22
C ILE A 35 -18.09 -13.45 -0.91
N PRO A 36 -18.63 -14.67 -0.84
CA PRO A 36 -17.81 -15.86 -0.62
C PRO A 36 -16.69 -15.99 -1.66
N GLY A 37 -15.48 -16.30 -1.21
CA GLY A 37 -14.31 -16.47 -2.07
C GLY A 37 -13.54 -15.19 -2.41
N THR A 38 -14.04 -13.98 -2.11
CA THR A 38 -13.27 -12.74 -2.32
C THR A 38 -12.41 -12.40 -1.11
N ASN A 39 -11.20 -11.90 -1.30
CA ASN A 39 -10.35 -11.43 -0.19
C ASN A 39 -11.09 -10.47 0.75
N LEU A 40 -10.68 -10.45 2.02
CA LEU A 40 -11.15 -9.44 2.97
C LEU A 40 -10.76 -8.03 2.49
N PRO A 41 -11.59 -7.01 2.76
CA PRO A 41 -11.24 -5.63 2.43
C PRO A 41 -9.91 -5.20 3.05
N GLY A 42 -9.64 -5.65 4.28
CA GLY A 42 -8.38 -5.36 4.98
C GLY A 42 -7.14 -5.83 4.24
N PHE A 43 -7.15 -7.07 3.74
CA PHE A 43 -6.07 -7.58 2.90
C PHE A 43 -5.96 -6.80 1.61
N THR A 44 -7.09 -6.50 0.95
CA THR A 44 -7.08 -5.80 -0.34
C THR A 44 -6.44 -4.42 -0.25
N LEU A 45 -6.79 -3.64 0.78
CA LEU A 45 -6.25 -2.29 0.97
C LEU A 45 -4.80 -2.31 1.49
N TRP A 46 -4.46 -3.25 2.37
CA TRP A 46 -3.08 -3.50 2.78
C TRP A 46 -2.20 -3.88 1.57
N HIS A 47 -2.66 -4.81 0.74
CA HIS A 47 -1.94 -5.31 -0.44
C HIS A 47 -1.74 -4.21 -1.48
N ALA A 48 -2.74 -3.36 -1.69
CA ALA A 48 -2.61 -2.21 -2.58
C ALA A 48 -1.54 -1.22 -2.11
N ALA A 49 -1.50 -0.90 -0.81
CA ALA A 49 -0.47 -0.03 -0.24
C ALA A 49 0.94 -0.65 -0.38
N ARG A 50 1.09 -1.94 -0.04
CA ARG A 50 2.34 -2.69 -0.19
C ARG A 50 2.81 -2.77 -1.65
N THR A 51 1.89 -2.96 -2.59
CA THR A 51 2.22 -3.04 -4.01
C THR A 51 2.77 -1.72 -4.54
N ILE A 52 2.23 -0.59 -4.10
CA ILE A 52 2.76 0.74 -4.45
C ILE A 52 4.15 0.94 -3.83
N ASP A 53 4.33 0.57 -2.56
CA ASP A 53 5.62 0.66 -1.88
C ASP A 53 6.69 -0.15 -2.62
N TRP A 54 6.45 -1.45 -2.83
CA TRP A 54 7.35 -2.32 -3.57
C TRP A 54 7.62 -1.82 -4.99
N GLY A 55 6.57 -1.41 -5.73
CA GLY A 55 6.72 -0.96 -7.10
C GLY A 55 7.61 0.27 -7.21
N ILE A 56 7.44 1.24 -6.32
CA ILE A 56 8.19 2.50 -6.34
C ILE A 56 9.59 2.33 -5.75
N HIS A 57 9.69 1.78 -4.54
CA HIS A 57 10.96 1.73 -3.81
C HIS A 57 11.83 0.56 -4.29
N CYS A 58 11.29 -0.63 -4.45
CA CYS A 58 12.09 -1.77 -4.89
C CYS A 58 12.25 -1.84 -6.40
N ALA A 59 11.13 -1.92 -7.14
CA ALA A 59 11.20 -2.23 -8.57
C ALA A 59 11.74 -1.06 -9.41
N ILE A 60 11.39 0.18 -9.07
CA ILE A 60 11.84 1.37 -9.81
C ILE A 60 13.12 1.95 -9.20
N GLN A 61 13.19 2.14 -7.88
CA GLN A 61 14.33 2.81 -7.24
C GLN A 61 15.48 1.86 -6.85
N GLY A 62 15.24 0.56 -6.74
CA GLY A 62 16.24 -0.40 -6.26
C GLY A 62 16.60 -0.24 -4.78
N VAL A 63 15.72 0.33 -3.96
CA VAL A 63 15.91 0.52 -2.51
C VAL A 63 14.90 -0.30 -1.70
N PRO A 64 15.16 -0.59 -0.40
CA PRO A 64 14.21 -1.28 0.47
C PRO A 64 12.86 -0.58 0.56
N GLU A 65 11.80 -1.35 0.86
CA GLU A 65 10.45 -0.83 1.08
C GLU A 65 10.39 0.10 2.29
N ILE A 66 9.40 0.99 2.34
CA ILE A 66 9.04 1.68 3.59
C ILE A 66 8.64 0.66 4.66
N ALA A 67 8.01 -0.44 4.26
CA ALA A 67 7.63 -1.52 5.17
C ALA A 67 8.81 -2.20 5.88
N ASP A 68 10.04 -2.09 5.36
CA ASP A 68 11.24 -2.66 6.00
C ASP A 68 11.70 -1.84 7.22
N ARG A 69 11.12 -0.66 7.44
CA ARG A 69 11.48 0.19 8.59
C ARG A 69 10.89 -0.37 9.89
N PRO A 70 11.61 -0.23 11.04
CA PRO A 70 11.19 -0.83 12.31
C PRO A 70 9.78 -0.45 12.77
N GLU A 71 9.32 0.77 12.48
CA GLU A 71 7.99 1.25 12.84
C GLU A 71 6.85 0.55 12.08
N TRP A 72 7.14 -0.12 10.96
CA TRP A 72 6.17 -0.83 10.12
C TRP A 72 6.32 -2.35 10.15
N ARG A 73 7.17 -2.88 11.03
CA ARG A 73 7.45 -4.33 11.13
C ARG A 73 6.18 -5.19 11.28
N ASP A 74 5.16 -4.65 11.96
CA ASP A 74 3.90 -5.35 12.22
C ASP A 74 2.96 -5.36 10.98
N LEU A 75 3.31 -4.62 9.91
CA LEU A 75 2.65 -4.68 8.60
C LEU A 75 3.30 -5.70 7.65
N GLY A 76 4.39 -6.36 8.06
CA GLY A 76 5.06 -7.39 7.27
C GLY A 76 4.28 -8.70 7.24
N ALA A 77 3.98 -9.22 6.05
CA ALA A 77 3.65 -10.64 5.89
C ALA A 77 4.94 -11.46 6.00
N ALA A 78 4.83 -12.70 6.49
CA ALA A 78 5.99 -13.54 6.76
C ALA A 78 6.84 -13.79 5.49
N GLU A 79 6.25 -13.89 4.30
CA GLU A 79 6.96 -13.99 3.01
C GLU A 79 6.16 -13.39 1.83
N PHE A 80 6.91 -13.00 0.78
CA PHE A 80 6.56 -12.18 -0.40
C PHE A 80 6.29 -10.70 -0.10
N ALA A 81 7.20 -9.85 -0.61
CA ALA A 81 7.39 -8.40 -0.36
C ALA A 81 6.12 -7.52 -0.39
N TYR A 82 4.98 -8.01 -0.83
CA TYR A 82 3.73 -7.26 -0.76
C TYR A 82 2.51 -8.17 -0.63
N GLY A 83 2.69 -9.45 -0.29
CA GLY A 83 1.62 -10.44 -0.14
C GLY A 83 1.10 -11.02 -1.46
N ALA A 84 1.92 -11.08 -2.50
CA ALA A 84 1.63 -11.87 -3.69
C ALA A 84 1.97 -13.36 -3.47
N GLY A 85 1.16 -14.27 -4.01
CA GLY A 85 1.43 -15.71 -3.93
C GLY A 85 1.07 -16.38 -2.61
N ILE A 86 0.47 -15.64 -1.67
CA ILE A 86 -0.01 -16.19 -0.40
C ILE A 86 -1.38 -16.85 -0.56
N THR A 87 -1.69 -17.78 0.34
CA THR A 87 -2.98 -18.47 0.44
C THR A 87 -4.09 -17.54 0.91
N ALA A 88 -5.35 -17.96 0.68
CA ALA A 88 -6.52 -17.23 1.20
C ALA A 88 -6.52 -17.13 2.73
N GLN A 89 -5.98 -18.13 3.43
CA GLN A 89 -5.88 -18.12 4.89
C GLN A 89 -4.86 -17.09 5.38
N GLU A 90 -3.71 -17.00 4.71
CA GLU A 90 -2.68 -16.00 5.02
C GLU A 90 -3.17 -14.57 4.72
N ALA A 91 -3.90 -14.39 3.61
CA ALA A 91 -4.56 -13.12 3.29
C ALA A 91 -5.55 -12.70 4.40
N ASP A 92 -6.34 -13.65 4.91
CA ASP A 92 -7.27 -13.38 6.01
C ASP A 92 -6.53 -13.05 7.32
N GLN A 93 -5.43 -13.75 7.61
CA GLN A 93 -4.59 -13.47 8.78
C GLN A 93 -3.99 -12.07 8.74
N VAL A 94 -3.53 -11.60 7.57
CA VAL A 94 -3.06 -10.23 7.41
C VAL A 94 -4.15 -9.22 7.77
N ALA A 95 -5.36 -9.38 7.22
CA ALA A 95 -6.48 -8.48 7.54
C ALA A 95 -6.85 -8.49 9.03
N GLN A 96 -6.63 -9.61 9.72
CA GLN A 96 -6.90 -9.75 11.16
C GLN A 96 -5.77 -9.22 12.03
N SER A 97 -4.53 -9.20 11.54
CA SER A 97 -3.35 -8.78 12.30
C SER A 97 -3.04 -7.29 12.17
N VAL A 98 -3.49 -6.64 11.11
CA VAL A 98 -3.27 -5.21 10.86
C VAL A 98 -4.57 -4.42 10.94
N SER A 99 -4.53 -3.25 11.56
CA SER A 99 -5.69 -2.35 11.60
C SER A 99 -5.72 -1.43 10.38
N ARG A 100 -6.93 -1.04 9.98
CA ARG A 100 -7.20 0.01 9.00
C ARG A 100 -6.39 1.30 9.28
N HIS A 101 -6.29 1.70 10.54
CA HIS A 101 -5.54 2.88 10.96
C HIS A 101 -4.03 2.74 10.77
N GLN A 102 -3.45 1.56 11.04
CA GLN A 102 -2.04 1.30 10.76
C GLN A 102 -1.76 1.37 9.24
N VAL A 103 -2.62 0.76 8.42
CA VAL A 103 -2.49 0.81 6.95
C VAL A 103 -2.64 2.24 6.43
N ARG A 104 -3.53 3.04 7.03
CA ARG A 104 -3.70 4.46 6.72
C ARG A 104 -2.44 5.28 7.00
N GLY A 105 -1.83 5.10 8.17
CA GLY A 105 -0.59 5.78 8.53
C GLY A 105 0.59 5.36 7.64
N TYR A 106 0.67 4.09 7.32
CA TYR A 106 1.67 3.55 6.39
C TYR A 106 1.51 4.12 4.98
N LEU A 107 0.28 4.21 4.47
CA LEU A 107 -0.01 4.81 3.17
C LEU A 107 0.50 6.26 3.08
N ASP A 108 0.36 7.04 4.16
CA ASP A 108 0.89 8.42 4.21
C ASP A 108 2.42 8.45 4.18
N ALA A 109 3.09 7.51 4.85
CA ALA A 109 4.55 7.39 4.80
C ALA A 109 5.05 7.03 3.40
N VAL A 110 4.39 6.07 2.73
CA VAL A 110 4.69 5.67 1.35
C VAL A 110 4.46 6.84 0.39
N GLN A 111 3.33 7.55 0.51
CA GLN A 111 3.04 8.71 -0.35
C GLN A 111 4.08 9.82 -0.18
N ALA A 112 4.44 10.16 1.05
CA ALA A 112 5.40 11.22 1.32
C ALA A 112 6.76 10.90 0.67
N ALA A 113 7.25 9.66 0.84
CA ALA A 113 8.50 9.22 0.24
C ALA A 113 8.43 9.18 -1.29
N ALA A 114 7.38 8.58 -1.85
CA ALA A 114 7.21 8.42 -3.29
C ALA A 114 7.10 9.76 -4.03
N LEU A 115 6.29 10.71 -3.51
CA LEU A 115 6.13 12.02 -4.15
C LEU A 115 7.37 12.90 -3.98
N ALA A 116 8.08 12.81 -2.85
CA ALA A 116 9.34 13.52 -2.67
C ALA A 116 10.41 13.02 -3.67
N TRP A 117 10.48 11.71 -3.88
CA TRP A 117 11.36 11.11 -4.88
C TRP A 117 11.01 11.57 -6.30
N LEU A 118 9.74 11.48 -6.71
CA LEU A 118 9.30 11.85 -8.06
C LEU A 118 9.57 13.33 -8.38
N LYS A 119 9.36 14.22 -7.40
CA LYS A 119 9.66 15.66 -7.53
C LYS A 119 11.13 15.95 -7.78
N ALA A 120 12.02 15.10 -7.27
CA ALA A 120 13.46 15.23 -7.42
C ALA A 120 14.01 14.66 -8.75
N ARG A 121 13.15 14.04 -9.58
CA ARG A 121 13.52 13.53 -10.90
C ARG A 121 13.43 14.59 -12.00
N ARG A 122 14.24 14.40 -13.03
CA ARG A 122 14.24 15.20 -14.27
C ARG A 122 13.77 14.32 -15.42
N ASP A 123 13.34 14.95 -16.51
CA ASP A 123 12.98 14.23 -17.72
C ASP A 123 14.22 13.49 -18.26
N GLY A 124 14.15 12.15 -18.37
CA GLY A 124 15.24 11.30 -18.85
C GLY A 124 15.95 10.44 -17.79
N ASP A 125 15.59 10.59 -16.51
CA ASP A 125 15.93 9.65 -15.43
C ASP A 125 15.05 8.39 -15.50
#